data_AF-A0A7X6AQS3-F1
#
_entry.id   AF-A0A7X6AQS3-F1
#
_cell.length_a   1.000
_cell.length_b   1.000
_cell.length_c   1.000
_cell.angle_alpha   90.00
_cell.angle_beta   90.00
_cell.angle_gamma   90.00
#
_symmetry.space_group_name_H-M   'P 1'
#
loop_
_entity.id
_entity.type
_entity.pdbx_description
1 polymer ?
#
loop_
_entity_poly.entity_id
_entity_poly.type
_entity_poly.pdbx_seq_one_letter_code
_entity_poly.pdbx_strand_id
1 'polypeptide(L)'
;MIPAFAVGRTQEIVYRLDELTNEGRLPPIPVYVDSPLAVNVTDVFRRHPECYDAELLAYMAKDPDPFGFARLTYIRDVEDSKRLNASRLPMVIISASGMAEAGRILHHLRNNVEDPKNT
;
A
#
# COMPACT_ATOMS: atom_id res chain seq x y z
N MET A 1 1.79 10.34 -3.49
CA MET A 1 1.59 9.70 -2.20
C MET A 1 0.12 9.44 -2.02
N ILE A 2 -0.25 8.30 -1.42
CA ILE A 2 -1.64 7.91 -1.22
C ILE A 2 -1.90 7.85 0.29
N PRO A 3 -2.48 8.91 0.88
CA PRO A 3 -3.05 8.84 2.22
C PRO A 3 -4.20 7.82 2.22
N ALA A 4 -4.14 6.82 3.08
CA ALA A 4 -5.20 5.83 3.21
C ALA A 4 -5.45 5.42 4.67
N PHE A 5 -6.69 5.11 5.00
CA PHE A 5 -6.99 4.47 6.29
C PHE A 5 -6.34 3.10 6.36
N ALA A 6 -5.75 2.79 7.51
CA ALA A 6 -5.04 1.53 7.74
C ALA A 6 -5.95 0.28 7.63
N VAL A 7 -7.25 0.46 7.88
CA VAL A 7 -8.29 -0.55 7.77
C VAL A 7 -9.20 -0.22 6.59
N GLY A 8 -9.48 -1.21 5.75
CA GLY A 8 -10.35 -1.09 4.58
C GLY A 8 -9.62 -0.49 3.39
N ARG A 9 -9.41 0.83 3.37
CA ARG A 9 -8.94 1.55 2.17
C ARG A 9 -7.55 1.12 1.71
N THR A 10 -6.62 0.87 2.63
CA THR A 10 -5.30 0.37 2.24
C THR A 10 -5.40 -0.99 1.54
N GLN A 11 -6.20 -1.91 2.08
CA GLN A 11 -6.38 -3.25 1.53
C GLN A 11 -7.07 -3.21 0.16
N GLU A 12 -8.10 -2.38 0.00
CA GLU A 12 -8.80 -2.18 -1.27
C GLU A 12 -7.85 -1.64 -2.36
N ILE A 13 -7.01 -0.65 -2.03
CA ILE A 13 -6.04 -0.10 -2.98
C ILE A 13 -4.99 -1.15 -3.35
N VAL A 14 -4.46 -1.89 -2.38
CA VAL A 14 -3.49 -2.95 -2.65
C VAL A 14 -4.10 -4.02 -3.55
N TYR A 15 -5.32 -4.46 -3.27
CA TYR A 15 -6.06 -5.42 -4.10
C TYR A 15 -6.23 -4.95 -5.55
N ARG A 16 -6.64 -3.69 -5.76
CA ARG A 16 -6.76 -3.17 -7.14
C ARG A 16 -5.40 -3.03 -7.84
N LEU A 17 -4.32 -2.74 -7.11
CA LEU A 17 -2.96 -2.73 -7.68
C LEU A 17 -2.47 -4.14 -8.03
N ASP A 18 -2.86 -5.13 -7.26
CA ASP A 18 -2.61 -6.54 -7.51
C ASP A 18 -3.30 -7.00 -8.81
N GLU A 19 -4.60 -6.70 -8.95
CA GLU A 19 -5.35 -6.93 -10.20
C GLU A 19 -4.67 -6.28 -11.41
N LEU A 20 -4.32 -4.99 -11.30
CA LEU A 20 -3.64 -4.27 -12.39
C LEU A 20 -2.25 -4.85 -12.70
N THR A 21 -1.56 -5.41 -11.71
CA THR A 21 -0.28 -6.08 -11.91
C THR A 21 -0.46 -7.37 -12.70
N ASN A 22 -1.45 -8.18 -12.32
CA ASN A 22 -1.78 -9.43 -13.00
C ASN A 22 -2.32 -9.21 -14.43
N GLU A 23 -2.98 -8.08 -14.68
CA GLU A 23 -3.38 -7.65 -16.03
C GLU A 23 -2.24 -7.05 -16.86
N GLY A 24 -1.05 -6.85 -16.28
CA GLY A 24 0.10 -6.22 -16.95
C GLY A 24 -0.10 -4.72 -17.23
N ARG A 25 -1.03 -4.07 -16.52
CA ARG A 25 -1.41 -2.66 -16.69
C ARG A 25 -0.73 -1.74 -15.69
N LEU A 26 -0.24 -2.27 -14.57
CA LEU A 26 0.57 -1.51 -13.63
C LEU A 26 2.01 -1.40 -14.17
N PRO A 27 2.56 -0.19 -14.33
CA PRO A 27 3.98 -0.02 -14.65
C PRO A 27 4.87 -0.72 -13.60
N PRO A 28 6.10 -1.13 -13.94
CA PRO A 28 6.98 -1.86 -13.04
C PRO A 28 7.63 -0.96 -11.97
N ILE A 29 6.82 -0.20 -11.23
CA ILE A 29 7.21 0.71 -10.16
C ILE A 29 7.06 0.04 -8.78
N PRO A 30 7.95 0.33 -7.81
CA PRO A 30 7.82 -0.19 -6.46
C PRO A 30 6.64 0.48 -5.72
N VAL A 31 5.92 -0.32 -4.93
CA VAL A 31 4.79 0.11 -4.10
C VAL A 31 5.08 -0.23 -2.65
N TYR A 32 4.89 0.75 -1.76
CA TYR A 32 5.14 0.61 -0.34
C TYR A 32 3.87 0.86 0.46
N VAL A 33 3.54 -0.05 1.38
CA VAL A 33 2.57 0.21 2.45
C VAL A 33 3.35 0.57 3.70
N ASP A 34 3.38 1.87 4.02
CA ASP A 34 4.16 2.41 5.12
C ASP A 34 3.27 2.78 6.33
N SER A 35 2.81 1.74 7.03
CA SER A 35 2.07 1.90 8.28
C SER A 35 2.09 0.58 9.05
N PRO A 36 2.71 0.53 10.25
CA PRO A 36 2.71 -0.68 11.07
C PRO A 36 1.30 -1.19 11.35
N LEU A 37 0.35 -0.27 11.53
CA LEU A 37 -1.06 -0.60 11.72
C LEU A 37 -1.67 -1.21 10.45
N ALA A 38 -1.44 -0.62 9.28
CA ALA A 38 -1.98 -1.17 8.03
C ALA A 38 -1.39 -2.55 7.71
N VAL A 39 -0.11 -2.76 8.02
CA VAL A 39 0.55 -4.07 7.87
C VAL A 39 -0.12 -5.10 8.80
N ASN A 40 -0.27 -4.78 10.09
CA ASN A 40 -0.94 -5.66 11.05
C ASN A 40 -2.37 -6.00 10.63
N VAL A 41 -3.13 -5.01 10.16
CA VAL A 41 -4.51 -5.21 9.70
C VAL A 41 -4.53 -6.11 8.46
N THR A 42 -3.60 -5.90 7.52
CA THR A 42 -3.51 -6.77 6.33
C THR A 42 -3.23 -8.22 6.72
N ASP A 43 -2.39 -8.47 7.73
CA ASP A 43 -2.17 -9.83 8.24
C ASP A 43 -3.42 -10.45 8.85
N VAL A 44 -4.31 -9.63 9.45
CA VAL A 44 -5.61 -10.08 9.96
C VAL A 44 -6.53 -10.41 8.78
N PHE A 45 -6.60 -9.55 7.76
CA PHE A 45 -7.37 -9.82 6.55
C PHE A 45 -6.95 -11.16 5.94
N ARG A 46 -5.65 -11.39 5.72
CA ARG A 46 -5.14 -12.66 5.17
C ARG A 46 -5.52 -13.90 5.97
N ARG A 47 -5.71 -13.76 7.29
CA ARG A 47 -6.08 -14.87 8.19
C ARG A 47 -7.58 -15.16 8.22
N HIS A 48 -8.41 -14.27 7.67
CA HIS A 48 -9.87 -14.36 7.72
C HIS A 48 -10.52 -14.27 6.33
N PRO A 49 -10.21 -15.17 5.38
CA PRO A 49 -10.84 -15.19 4.06
C PRO A 49 -12.35 -15.44 4.10
N GLU A 50 -12.88 -16.03 5.17
CA GLU A 50 -14.32 -16.21 5.39
C GLU A 50 -15.11 -14.89 5.46
N CYS A 51 -14.43 -13.77 5.66
CA CYS A 51 -15.04 -12.44 5.69
C CYS A 51 -15.04 -11.72 4.33
N TYR A 52 -14.48 -12.33 3.28
CA TYR A 52 -14.38 -11.70 1.97
C TYR A 52 -15.70 -11.76 1.22
N ASP A 53 -15.91 -10.79 0.33
CA ASP A 53 -17.04 -10.84 -0.59
C ASP A 53 -16.82 -11.89 -1.70
N ALA A 54 -17.88 -12.14 -2.46
CA ALA A 54 -17.85 -13.13 -3.53
C ALA A 54 -16.90 -12.75 -4.68
N GLU A 55 -16.66 -11.46 -4.91
CA GLU A 55 -15.75 -10.97 -5.96
C GLU A 55 -14.31 -11.34 -5.61
N LEU A 56 -13.88 -11.00 -4.40
CA LEU A 56 -12.53 -11.28 -3.91
C LEU A 56 -12.27 -12.79 -3.79
N LEU A 57 -13.25 -13.57 -3.32
CA LEU A 57 -13.13 -15.03 -3.28
C LEU A 57 -12.98 -15.65 -4.68
N ALA A 58 -13.69 -15.12 -5.68
CA ALA A 58 -13.56 -15.57 -7.06
C ALA A 58 -12.20 -15.16 -7.67
N TYR A 59 -11.71 -13.96 -7.34
CA TYR A 59 -10.38 -13.51 -7.72
C TYR A 59 -9.28 -14.43 -7.14
N MET A 60 -9.44 -14.86 -5.89
CA MET A 60 -8.47 -15.73 -5.23
C MET A 60 -8.25 -17.10 -5.87
N ALA A 61 -9.17 -17.54 -6.72
CA ALA A 61 -8.97 -18.74 -7.55
C ALA A 61 -7.89 -18.55 -8.63
N LYS A 62 -7.56 -17.30 -8.96
CA LYS A 62 -6.50 -16.93 -9.93
C LYS A 62 -5.23 -16.47 -9.21
N ASP A 63 -5.36 -15.69 -8.14
CA ASP A 63 -4.26 -15.21 -7.31
C ASP A 63 -4.49 -15.52 -5.81
N PRO A 64 -3.73 -16.44 -5.21
CA PRO A 64 -3.97 -16.85 -3.83
C PRO A 64 -3.66 -15.77 -2.78
N ASP A 65 -2.90 -14.69 -3.08
CA ASP A 65 -2.67 -13.57 -2.15
C ASP A 65 -3.07 -12.23 -2.79
N PRO A 66 -4.33 -11.78 -2.65
CA PRO A 66 -4.80 -10.52 -3.23
C PRO A 66 -4.16 -9.28 -2.60
N PHE A 67 -3.30 -9.46 -1.59
CA PHE A 67 -2.55 -8.40 -0.94
C PHE A 67 -1.05 -8.51 -1.20
N GLY A 68 -0.61 -9.27 -2.21
CA GLY A 68 0.80 -9.57 -2.41
C GLY A 68 1.22 -9.72 -3.88
N PHE A 69 1.81 -8.66 -4.44
CA PHE A 69 2.47 -8.71 -5.76
C PHE A 69 3.98 -8.44 -5.67
N ALA A 70 4.72 -8.82 -6.71
CA ALA A 70 6.19 -8.84 -6.74
C ALA A 70 6.92 -7.52 -6.38
N ARG A 71 6.25 -6.37 -6.51
CA ARG A 71 6.83 -5.04 -6.24
C ARG A 71 6.22 -4.34 -5.03
N LEU A 72 5.40 -5.04 -4.25
CA LEU A 72 4.81 -4.55 -3.02
C LEU A 72 5.73 -4.82 -1.84
N THR A 73 5.93 -3.82 -0.97
CA THR A 73 6.67 -3.98 0.28
C THR A 73 5.92 -3.36 1.44
N TYR A 74 5.75 -4.15 2.50
CA TYR A 74 5.12 -3.75 3.75
C TYR A 74 6.18 -3.25 4.74
N ILE A 75 6.10 -1.98 5.11
CA ILE A 75 7.11 -1.34 5.99
C ILE A 75 6.58 -1.23 7.41
N ARG A 76 7.30 -1.85 8.34
CA ARG A 76 7.07 -1.74 9.79
C ARG A 76 8.12 -0.87 10.46
N ASP A 77 9.37 -0.99 10.04
CA ASP A 77 10.48 -0.27 10.65
C ASP A 77 10.45 1.24 10.31
N VAL A 78 10.91 2.06 11.24
CA VAL A 78 10.92 3.52 11.08
C VAL A 78 12.09 4.00 10.23
N GLU A 79 13.23 3.32 10.26
CA GLU A 79 14.40 3.67 9.44
C GLU A 79 14.18 3.28 7.98
N ASP A 80 13.48 2.19 7.70
CA ASP A 80 12.95 1.87 6.37
C ASP A 80 12.04 2.98 5.83
N SER A 81 11.08 3.44 6.63
CA SER A 81 10.18 4.55 6.29
C SER A 81 10.93 5.83 5.94
N LYS A 82 11.94 6.19 6.75
CA LYS A 82 12.79 7.36 6.50
C LYS A 82 13.57 7.22 5.19
N ARG A 83 14.14 6.03 4.92
CA ARG A 83 14.92 5.75 3.70
C ARG A 83 14.12 5.99 2.42
N LEU A 84 12.81 5.75 2.42
CA LEU A 84 11.97 6.05 1.26
C LEU A 84 12.06 7.52 0.82
N ASN A 85 12.14 8.46 1.76
CA ASN A 85 12.20 9.90 1.46
C ASN A 85 13.53 10.33 0.85
N ALA A 86 14.58 9.53 0.99
CA ALA A 86 15.90 9.81 0.41
C ALA A 86 16.04 9.26 -1.01
N SER A 87 15.11 8.42 -1.46
CA SER A 87 15.15 7.83 -2.79
C SER A 87 14.80 8.85 -3.87
N ARG A 88 15.51 8.78 -5.00
CA ARG A 88 15.24 9.59 -6.20
C ARG A 88 14.50 8.81 -7.30
N LEU A 89 14.15 7.56 -7.02
CA LEU A 89 13.44 6.70 -7.97
C LEU A 89 11.93 6.87 -7.81
N PRO A 90 11.15 6.87 -8.91
CA PRO A 90 9.69 6.88 -8.84
C PRO A 90 9.16 5.69 -8.03
N MET A 91 8.20 5.94 -7.15
CA MET A 91 7.57 4.93 -6.31
C MET A 91 6.18 5.35 -5.86
N VAL A 92 5.36 4.38 -5.44
CA VAL A 92 4.08 4.61 -4.78
C VAL A 92 4.25 4.37 -3.29
N ILE A 93 3.81 5.32 -2.46
CA ILE A 93 3.77 5.18 -1.00
C ILE A 93 2.31 5.31 -0.56
N ILE A 94 1.76 4.24 0.01
CA ILE A 94 0.46 4.18 0.66
C ILE A 94 0.72 4.26 2.17
N SER A 95 0.24 5.32 2.83
CA SER A 95 0.52 5.54 4.24
C SER A 95 -0.71 6.05 5.00
N ALA A 96 -0.81 5.66 6.27
CA ALA A 96 -1.79 6.21 7.20
C ALA A 96 -1.29 7.54 7.81
N SER A 97 -2.18 8.45 8.27
CA SER A 97 -3.66 8.36 8.28
C SER A 97 -4.31 8.81 6.97
N GLY A 98 -5.52 8.31 6.68
CA GLY A 98 -6.25 8.60 5.44
C GLY A 98 -6.65 10.07 5.23
N MET A 99 -6.68 10.86 6.31
CA MET A 99 -6.97 12.31 6.26
C MET A 99 -5.70 13.16 6.35
N ALA A 100 -4.52 12.53 6.35
CA ALA A 100 -3.24 13.21 6.50
C ALA A 100 -3.12 14.09 7.75
N GLU A 101 -3.77 13.72 8.85
CA GLU A 101 -3.75 14.48 10.11
C GLU A 101 -2.67 14.00 11.09
N ALA A 102 -2.18 12.76 10.90
CA ALA A 102 -1.21 12.13 11.79
C ALA A 102 -0.48 10.97 11.09
N GLY A 103 0.59 10.50 11.73
CA GLY A 103 1.33 9.31 11.31
C GLY A 103 2.41 9.58 10.25
N ARG A 104 2.88 8.50 9.62
CA ARG A 104 4.02 8.55 8.67
C ARG A 104 3.72 9.35 7.42
N ILE A 105 2.45 9.48 7.03
CA ILE A 105 2.05 10.27 5.86
C ILE A 105 2.49 11.73 5.98
N LEU A 106 2.41 12.33 7.18
CA LEU A 106 2.87 13.71 7.41
C LEU A 106 4.37 13.85 7.17
N HIS A 107 5.15 12.84 7.54
CA HIS A 107 6.59 12.82 7.29
C HIS A 107 6.87 12.75 5.78
N HIS A 108 6.20 11.87 5.04
CA HIS A 108 6.36 11.81 3.59
C HIS A 108 5.92 13.11 2.90
N LEU A 109 4.76 13.66 3.27
CA LEU A 109 4.26 14.91 2.72
C LEU A 109 5.25 16.05 2.95
N ARG A 110 5.77 16.22 4.18
CA ARG A 110 6.75 17.27 4.49
C ARG A 110 8.01 17.19 3.61
N ASN A 111 8.46 16.00 3.25
CA ASN A 111 9.67 15.81 2.44
C ASN A 111 9.43 15.94 0.93
N ASN A 112 8.18 15.81 0.46
CA ASN A 112 7.89 15.60 -0.97
C ASN A 112 6.89 16.59 -1.57
N VAL A 113 6.16 17.36 -0.76
CA VAL A 113 5.06 18.24 -1.23
C VAL A 113 5.54 19.41 -2.10
N GLU A 114 6.79 19.85 -1.95
CA GLU A 114 7.34 20.97 -2.71
C GLU A 114 7.83 20.57 -4.12
N ASP A 115 8.01 19.27 -4.39
CA ASP A 115 8.42 18.80 -5.71
C ASP A 115 7.19 18.64 -6.62
N PRO A 116 7.07 19.43 -7.70
CA PRO A 116 5.91 19.37 -8.61
C PRO A 116 5.81 18.06 -9.41
N LYS A 117 6.84 17.20 -9.39
CA LYS A 117 6.79 15.87 -10.01
C LYS A 117 6.03 14.85 -9.17
N ASN A 118 5.81 15.15 -7.89
CA ASN A 118 5.14 14.24 -6.99
C ASN A 118 3.62 14.44 -7.03
N THR A 119 2.89 13.33 -6.96
CA THR A 119 1.45 13.27 -6.73
C THR A 119 1.21 12.20 -5.70
#